data_AF-X1S624-F1
#
_entry.id   AF-X1S624-F1
#
_cell.length_a   1.000
_cell.length_b   1.000
_cell.length_c   1.000
_cell.angle_alpha   90.00
_cell.angle_beta   90.00
_cell.angle_gamma   90.00
#
_symmetry.space_group_name_H-M   'P 1'
#
loop_
_entity.id
_entity.type
_entity.pdbx_description
1 polymer ?
#
loop_
_entity_poly.entity_id
_entity_poly.type
_entity_poly.pdbx_seq_one_letter_code
_entity_poly.pdbx_strand_id
1 'polypeptide(L)'
;MVKSYWEAIGVDLEIKVYEPVTATSRIRERTGYEVQVITWTPHNIPSTPVARVISGNMPPLDYYNCAMYSNPDIDRLYDAAQATLDQGERYATFKEA
;
A
#
# COMPACT_ATOMS: atom_id res chain seq x y z
N MET A 1 -6.78 -1.25 21.00
CA MET A 1 -7.92 -1.90 20.30
C MET A 1 -7.48 -3.02 19.38
N VAL A 2 -6.56 -2.82 18.41
CA VAL A 2 -6.14 -3.90 17.49
C VAL A 2 -5.56 -5.12 18.23
N LYS A 3 -4.63 -4.91 19.18
CA LYS A 3 -4.02 -5.99 19.98
C LYS A 3 -5.04 -6.90 20.67
N SER A 4 -5.98 -6.31 21.42
CA SER A 4 -6.99 -7.08 22.14
C SER A 4 -7.90 -7.91 21.23
N TYR A 5 -8.17 -7.45 20.00
CA TYR A 5 -8.97 -8.23 19.05
C TYR A 5 -8.20 -9.42 18.48
N TRP A 6 -6.90 -9.27 18.27
CA TRP A 6 -6.04 -10.33 17.72
C TRP A 6 -5.73 -11.38 18.79
N GLU A 7 -5.48 -10.95 20.03
CA GLU A 7 -5.30 -11.87 21.17
C GLU A 7 -6.57 -12.69 21.44
N ALA A 8 -7.76 -12.11 21.27
CA ALA A 8 -9.03 -12.82 21.44
C ALA A 8 -9.24 -13.98 20.46
N ILE A 9 -8.57 -13.97 19.30
CA ILE A 9 -8.58 -15.06 18.31
C ILE A 9 -7.29 -15.92 18.37
N GLY A 10 -6.48 -15.76 19.42
CA GLY A 10 -5.28 -16.57 19.66
C GLY A 10 -4.02 -16.10 18.93
N VAL A 11 -3.99 -14.86 18.43
CA VAL A 11 -2.77 -14.27 17.84
C VAL A 11 -2.02 -13.48 18.90
N ASP A 12 -0.81 -13.91 19.22
CA ASP A 12 0.11 -13.14 20.07
C ASP A 12 0.67 -11.95 19.28
N LEU A 13 0.52 -10.74 19.81
CA LEU A 13 0.90 -9.50 19.13
C LEU A 13 1.85 -8.67 20.00
N GLU A 14 3.10 -8.54 19.56
CA GLU A 14 4.06 -7.60 20.12
C GLU A 14 3.98 -6.25 19.39
N ILE A 15 3.68 -5.16 20.11
CA ILE A 15 3.68 -3.80 19.53
C ILE A 15 5.05 -3.18 19.77
N LYS A 16 5.76 -2.86 18.69
CA LYS A 16 7.01 -2.10 18.72
C LYS A 16 6.76 -0.68 18.23
N VAL A 17 7.26 0.29 18.98
CA VAL A 17 7.22 1.71 18.60
C VAL A 17 8.64 2.16 18.37
N TYR A 18 8.85 2.87 17.26
CA TYR A 18 10.16 3.38 16.85
C TYR A 18 10.12 4.89 16.71
N GLU A 19 11.27 5.53 16.90
CA GLU A 19 11.48 6.91 16.50
C GLU A 19 11.29 7.05 14.96
N PRO A 20 10.72 8.16 14.45
CA PRO A 20 10.35 8.31 13.04
C PRO A 20 11.44 7.96 12.02
N VAL A 21 12.70 8.37 12.24
CA VAL A 21 13.81 8.04 11.34
C VAL A 21 14.09 6.54 11.35
N THR A 22 14.08 5.92 12.52
CA THR A 22 14.25 4.46 12.65
C THR A 22 13.11 3.68 11.98
N ALA A 23 11.86 4.13 12.16
CA ALA A 23 10.70 3.52 11.50
C ALA A 23 10.84 3.62 9.97
N THR A 24 11.20 4.80 9.48
CA THR A 24 11.41 5.08 8.05
C THR A 24 12.46 4.16 7.43
N SER A 25 13.63 4.01 8.07
CA SER A 25 14.68 3.11 7.57
C SER A 25 14.22 1.65 7.51
N ARG A 26 13.57 1.16 8.57
CA ARG A 26 13.02 -0.21 8.62
C ARG A 26 11.98 -0.46 7.54
N ILE A 27 11.10 0.50 7.29
CA ILE A 27 10.08 0.43 6.23
C ILE A 27 10.75 0.32 4.85
N ARG A 28 11.72 1.18 4.55
CA ARG A 28 12.48 1.17 3.28
C ARG A 28 13.23 -0.12 3.05
N GLU A 29 13.90 -0.61 4.10
CA GLU A 29 14.66 -1.86 4.07
C GLU A 29 13.75 -3.09 4.10
N ARG A 30 12.46 -2.89 4.41
CA ARG A 30 11.46 -3.94 4.56
C ARG A 30 11.82 -4.97 5.61
N THR A 31 12.36 -4.52 6.74
CA THR A 31 12.83 -5.40 7.82
C THR A 31 12.23 -5.07 9.18
N GLY A 32 12.10 -6.09 10.03
CA GLY A 32 11.76 -5.93 11.44
C GLY A 32 10.29 -5.60 11.72
N TYR A 33 9.38 -5.95 10.79
CA TYR A 33 7.94 -5.94 11.01
C TYR A 33 7.27 -7.04 10.19
N GLU A 34 6.24 -7.69 10.75
CA GLU A 34 5.28 -8.50 9.99
C GLU A 34 4.03 -7.68 9.63
N VAL A 35 3.64 -6.75 10.53
CA VAL A 35 2.48 -5.85 10.37
C VAL A 35 2.91 -4.45 10.76
N GLN A 36 2.48 -3.45 9.99
CA GLN A 36 2.72 -2.06 10.31
C GLN A 36 1.48 -1.20 10.16
N VAL A 37 1.40 -0.14 10.95
CA VAL A 37 0.37 0.89 10.80
C VAL A 37 0.89 1.95 9.84
N ILE A 38 0.18 2.13 8.73
CA ILE A 38 0.47 3.16 7.74
C ILE A 38 -0.73 4.08 7.64
N THR A 39 -0.46 5.35 7.43
CA THR A 39 -1.44 6.29 6.93
C THR A 39 -0.96 6.84 5.60
N TRP A 40 -1.90 7.12 4.72
CA TRP A 40 -1.61 7.83 3.49
C TRP A 40 -2.74 8.81 3.21
N THR A 41 -2.38 10.00 2.77
CA THR A 41 -3.33 11.07 2.46
C THR A 41 -3.42 11.21 0.95
N PRO A 42 -4.58 10.91 0.33
CA PRO A 42 -4.77 11.17 -1.08
C PRO A 42 -4.68 12.64 -1.41
N HIS A 43 -3.86 12.94 -2.41
CA HIS A 43 -4.06 14.11 -3.25
C HIS A 43 -5.12 13.74 -4.31
N ASN A 44 -5.84 14.71 -4.88
CA ASN A 44 -7.00 14.56 -5.80
C ASN A 44 -6.70 13.86 -7.15
N ILE A 45 -5.84 12.85 -7.16
CA ILE A 45 -5.38 12.10 -8.31
C ILE A 45 -5.72 10.63 -8.04
N PRO A 46 -6.83 10.12 -8.61
CA PRO A 46 -7.34 8.76 -8.38
C PRO A 46 -6.36 7.63 -8.70
N SER A 47 -5.34 7.88 -9.53
CA SER A 47 -4.30 6.88 -9.84
C SER A 47 -3.34 6.65 -8.68
N THR A 48 -3.23 7.58 -7.74
CA THR A 48 -2.18 7.58 -6.72
C THR A 48 -2.33 6.45 -5.70
N PRO A 49 -3.52 6.12 -5.16
CA PRO A 49 -3.68 4.99 -4.24
C PRO A 49 -3.33 3.65 -4.91
N VAL A 50 -3.84 3.41 -6.13
CA VAL A 50 -3.60 2.15 -6.86
C VAL A 50 -2.12 2.01 -7.24
N ALA A 51 -1.53 3.07 -7.80
CA ALA A 51 -0.10 3.11 -8.09
C ALA A 51 0.72 2.83 -6.82
N ARG A 52 0.46 3.59 -5.77
CA ARG A 52 1.38 3.70 -4.63
C ARG A 52 1.16 2.69 -3.51
N VAL A 53 0.08 1.92 -3.52
CA VAL A 53 -0.21 1.03 -2.38
C VAL A 53 -0.31 -0.43 -2.81
N ILE A 54 -0.78 -0.73 -4.02
CA ILE A 54 -1.12 -2.09 -4.43
C ILE A 54 -0.51 -2.55 -5.76
N SER A 55 -0.07 -1.66 -6.65
CA SER A 55 0.61 -2.10 -7.89
C SER A 55 2.06 -2.52 -7.61
N GLY A 56 2.47 -3.64 -8.20
CA GLY A 56 3.87 -4.10 -8.24
C GLY A 56 4.69 -3.42 -9.34
N ASN A 57 4.05 -2.76 -10.30
CA ASN A 57 4.68 -2.10 -11.45
C ASN A 57 5.28 -0.72 -11.14
N MET A 58 5.06 -0.18 -9.94
CA MET A 58 5.70 1.08 -9.55
C MET A 58 7.19 0.86 -9.29
N PRO A 59 8.07 1.81 -9.66
CA PRO A 59 9.46 1.78 -9.23
C PRO A 59 9.50 1.65 -7.70
N PRO A 60 10.56 1.06 -7.12
CA PRO A 60 10.78 1.06 -5.67
C PRO A 60 11.08 2.49 -5.19
N LEU A 61 10.10 3.38 -5.28
CA LEU A 61 10.07 4.66 -4.59
C LEU A 61 9.71 4.33 -3.15
N ASP A 62 10.73 3.99 -2.38
CA ASP A 62 10.98 4.05 -0.92
C ASP A 62 9.83 3.98 0.12
N TYR A 63 8.56 4.21 -0.21
CA TYR A 63 7.48 4.41 0.76
C TYR A 63 6.12 3.86 0.33
N TYR A 64 6.04 3.23 -0.84
CA TYR A 64 4.78 2.98 -1.51
C TYR A 64 4.67 1.48 -1.86
N ASN A 65 3.67 0.82 -1.28
CA ASN A 65 3.48 -0.63 -1.09
C ASN A 65 4.41 -1.29 -0.05
N CYS A 66 4.20 -0.93 1.22
CA CYS A 66 4.86 -1.60 2.36
C CYS A 66 4.30 -2.99 2.66
N ALA A 67 3.13 -3.33 2.09
CA ALA A 67 2.54 -4.66 2.20
C ALA A 67 3.24 -5.68 1.29
N MET A 68 4.12 -5.25 0.38
CA MET A 68 4.72 -6.08 -0.67
C MET A 68 3.65 -6.79 -1.52
N TYR A 69 2.46 -6.20 -1.64
CA TYR A 69 1.37 -6.82 -2.38
C TYR A 69 1.70 -6.85 -3.88
N SER A 70 1.31 -7.91 -4.57
CA SER A 70 1.43 -8.02 -6.03
C SER A 70 0.24 -8.80 -6.56
N ASN A 71 -0.37 -8.29 -7.62
CA ASN A 71 -1.47 -8.95 -8.31
C ASN A 71 -1.45 -8.55 -9.80
N PRO A 72 -1.27 -9.50 -10.72
CA PRO A 72 -1.16 -9.21 -12.15
C PRO A 72 -2.42 -8.56 -12.73
N ASP A 73 -3.60 -8.81 -12.17
CA ASP A 73 -4.84 -8.18 -12.64
C ASP A 73 -4.89 -6.69 -12.27
N ILE A 74 -4.43 -6.34 -11.06
CA ILE A 74 -4.29 -4.95 -10.61
C ILE A 74 -3.25 -4.22 -11.45
N ASP A 75 -2.12 -4.86 -11.72
CA ASP A 75 -1.07 -4.31 -12.56
C ASP A 75 -1.56 -4.07 -14.00
N ARG A 76 -2.33 -5.01 -14.57
CA ARG A 76 -2.99 -4.84 -15.88
C ARG A 76 -3.99 -3.68 -15.90
N LEU A 77 -4.81 -3.54 -14.86
CA LEU A 77 -5.78 -2.45 -14.74
C LEU A 77 -5.06 -1.10 -14.58
N TYR A 78 -3.97 -1.06 -13.81
CA TYR A 78 -3.14 0.11 -13.67
C TYR A 78 -2.56 0.55 -15.02
N ASP A 79 -1.94 -0.37 -15.76
CA ASP A 79 -1.35 -0.08 -17.07
C ASP A 79 -2.43 0.41 -18.07
N ALA A 80 -3.62 -0.19 -18.07
CA ALA A 80 -4.74 0.24 -18.91
C ALA A 80 -5.22 1.67 -18.55
N ALA A 81 -5.32 1.99 -17.26
CA ALA A 81 -5.73 3.31 -16.80
C ALA A 81 -4.70 4.42 -17.14
N GLN A 82 -3.41 4.07 -17.22
CA GLN A 82 -2.35 4.98 -17.69
C GLN A 82 -2.39 5.19 -19.21
N ALA A 83 -2.82 4.18 -19.98
CA ALA A 83 -2.84 4.22 -21.44
C ALA A 83 -4.00 5.06 -22.02
N THR A 84 -5.12 5.18 -21.31
CA THR A 84 -6.26 6.00 -21.76
C THR A 84 -6.06 7.48 -21.44
N LEU A 85 -6.59 8.37 -22.29
CA LEU A 85 -6.72 9.81 -22.04
C LEU A 85 -8.14 10.21 -21.58
N ASP A 86 -9.12 9.31 -21.71
CA ASP A 86 -10.48 9.55 -21.25
C ASP A 86 -10.54 9.45 -19.72
N GLN A 87 -11.01 10.52 -19.07
CA GLN A 87 -11.04 10.59 -17.62
C GLN A 87 -12.11 9.68 -17.00
N GLY A 88 -13.22 9.45 -17.71
CA GLY A 88 -14.30 8.57 -17.27
C GLY A 88 -13.87 7.11 -17.34
N GLU A 89 -13.25 6.71 -18.44
CA GLU A 89 -12.64 5.38 -18.62
C GLU A 89 -11.55 5.14 -17.57
N ARG A 90 -10.63 6.10 -17.39
CA ARG A 90 -9.59 6.01 -16.35
C ARG A 90 -10.17 5.80 -14.96
N TYR A 91 -11.21 6.56 -14.60
CA TYR A 91 -11.88 6.43 -13.30
C TYR A 91 -12.59 5.08 -13.15
N ALA A 92 -13.28 4.61 -14.20
CA ALA A 92 -13.94 3.31 -14.19
C ALA A 92 -12.93 2.18 -13.98
N THR A 93 -11.79 2.22 -14.67
CA THR A 93 -10.71 1.24 -14.53
C THR A 93 -10.11 1.24 -13.12
N PHE A 94 -9.87 2.41 -12.52
CA PHE A 94 -9.39 2.49 -11.13
C PHE A 94 -10.41 2.07 -10.08
N LYS A 95 -11.71 2.03 -10.42
CA LYS A 95 -12.75 1.53 -9.52
C LYS A 95 -12.80 -0.01 -9.50
N GLU A 96 -12.35 -0.65 -10.57
CA GLU A 96 -12.26 -2.12 -10.67
C GLU A 96 -11.01 -2.67 -9.98
N ALA A 97 -9.93 -1.88 -9.96
CA ALA A 97 -8.69 -2.18 -9.25
C ALA A 97 -8.83 -1.99 -7.72
#